data_AF-A0A7Y9FK23-F1
#
_entry.id   AF-A0A7Y9FK23-F1
#
_cell.length_a   1.000
_cell.length_b   1.000
_cell.length_c   1.000
_cell.angle_alpha   90.00
_cell.angle_beta   90.00
_cell.angle_gamma   90.00
#
_symmetry.space_group_name_H-M   'P 1'
#
loop_
_entity.id
_entity.type
_entity.pdbx_description
1 polymer ?
#
loop_
_entity_poly.entity_id
_entity_poly.type
_entity_poly.pdbx_seq_one_letter_code
_entity_poly.pdbx_strand_id
1 'polypeptide(L)'
;MDSRFGPEVREEIIEKLESGDSMRTICDDPRMPDRRTVERWQNEDTDFAAAIARAREAGYDRRAENAVDAAKSASDPQKGRLAFDAERWYLSKLAPRRYGDKLDLTSGNEPLRQLSDEDLDKRIAAKAQAINAR
;
A
#
# COMPACT_ATOMS: atom_id res chain seq x y z
N MET A 1 -26.23 13.01 -11.32
CA MET A 1 -25.91 13.28 -9.90
C MET A 1 -27.10 12.86 -9.07
N ASP A 2 -26.90 12.02 -8.06
CA ASP A 2 -27.98 11.59 -7.16
C ASP A 2 -28.50 12.82 -6.42
N SER A 3 -29.76 13.21 -6.63
CA SER A 3 -30.31 14.49 -6.16
C SER A 3 -30.33 14.64 -4.63
N ARG A 4 -30.05 13.56 -3.91
CA ARG A 4 -29.91 13.53 -2.45
C ARG A 4 -28.59 14.11 -1.93
N PHE A 5 -27.53 14.17 -2.74
CA PHE A 5 -26.20 14.60 -2.30
C PHE A 5 -25.68 15.74 -3.17
N GLY A 6 -25.31 16.86 -2.56
CA GLY A 6 -24.70 17.99 -3.25
C GLY A 6 -23.20 17.78 -3.54
N PRO A 7 -22.58 18.71 -4.29
CA PRO A 7 -21.15 18.64 -4.62
C PRO A 7 -20.25 18.61 -3.38
N GLU A 8 -20.66 19.22 -2.27
CA GLU A 8 -19.93 19.27 -0.99
C GLU A 8 -19.65 17.88 -0.41
N VAL A 9 -20.52 16.90 -0.69
CA VAL A 9 -20.36 15.53 -0.18
C VAL A 9 -19.17 14.83 -0.85
N ARG A 10 -18.93 15.13 -2.14
CA ARG A 10 -17.78 14.57 -2.87
C ARG A 10 -16.48 15.14 -2.34
N GLU A 11 -16.47 16.43 -2.02
CA GLU A 11 -15.33 17.11 -1.41
C GLU A 11 -15.05 16.56 0.00
N GLU A 12 -16.08 16.40 0.84
CA GLU A 12 -15.93 15.83 2.19
C GLU A 12 -15.38 14.38 2.15
N ILE A 13 -15.77 13.56 1.16
CA ILE A 13 -15.19 12.23 0.95
C ILE A 13 -13.68 12.32 0.65
N ILE A 14 -13.28 13.24 -0.23
CA ILE A 14 -11.89 13.46 -0.61
C ILE A 14 -11.06 13.89 0.62
N GLU A 15 -11.53 14.90 1.35
CA GLU A 15 -10.84 15.42 2.54
C GLU A 15 -10.67 14.36 3.64
N LYS A 16 -11.69 13.53 3.86
CA LYS A 16 -11.63 12.42 4.83
C LYS A 16 -10.63 11.35 4.40
N LEU A 17 -10.61 10.99 3.12
CA LEU A 17 -9.62 10.06 2.57
C LEU A 17 -8.19 10.60 2.74
N GLU A 18 -7.96 11.89 2.46
CA GLU A 18 -6.66 12.55 2.67
C GLU A 18 -6.27 12.57 4.15
N SER A 19 -7.25 12.70 5.04
CA SER A 19 -7.07 12.61 6.49
C SER A 19 -6.79 11.20 7.00
N GLY A 20 -6.81 10.19 6.12
CA GLY A 20 -6.52 8.79 6.43
C GLY A 20 -7.74 7.94 6.79
N ASP A 21 -8.96 8.48 6.71
CA ASP A 21 -10.17 7.69 6.93
C ASP A 21 -10.33 6.64 5.81
N SER A 22 -10.75 5.44 6.20
CA SER A 22 -11.10 4.42 5.21
C SER A 22 -12.45 4.75 4.59
N MET A 23 -12.64 4.39 3.30
CA MET A 23 -13.96 4.51 2.66
C MET A 23 -15.07 3.80 3.46
N ARG A 24 -14.73 2.71 4.18
CA ARG A 24 -15.67 2.03 5.08
C ARG A 24 -16.12 2.96 6.21
N THR A 25 -15.16 3.56 6.91
CA THR A 25 -15.42 4.52 8.00
C THR A 25 -16.24 5.72 7.51
N ILE A 26 -15.92 6.25 6.33
CA ILE A 26 -16.65 7.38 5.73
C ILE A 26 -18.11 6.98 5.48
N CYS A 27 -18.34 5.84 4.83
CA CYS A 27 -19.69 5.36 4.51
C CYS A 27 -20.49 4.87 5.73
N ASP A 28 -19.87 4.70 6.91
CA ASP A 28 -20.57 4.34 8.15
C ASP A 28 -21.31 5.55 8.76
N ASP A 29 -21.00 6.80 8.35
CA ASP A 29 -21.74 8.00 8.77
C ASP A 29 -23.11 8.09 8.07
N PRO A 30 -24.25 8.22 8.79
CA PRO A 30 -25.59 8.32 8.19
C PRO A 30 -25.80 9.51 7.24
N ARG A 31 -24.94 10.54 7.31
CA ARG A 31 -24.95 11.69 6.40
C ARG A 31 -24.21 11.41 5.09
N MET A 32 -23.39 10.36 5.05
CA MET A 32 -22.59 9.97 3.90
C MET A 32 -23.35 9.03 2.96
N PRO A 33 -23.03 9.05 1.65
CA PRO A 33 -23.52 8.05 0.73
C PRO A 33 -22.98 6.67 1.10
N ASP A 34 -23.77 5.64 0.85
CA ASP A 34 -23.29 4.28 0.98
C ASP A 34 -22.21 3.97 -0.06
N ARG A 35 -21.49 2.86 0.17
CA ARG A 35 -20.38 2.46 -0.68
C ARG A 35 -20.79 2.21 -2.14
N ARG A 36 -21.98 1.68 -2.40
CA ARG A 36 -22.45 1.43 -3.79
C ARG A 36 -22.69 2.73 -4.53
N THR A 37 -23.14 3.77 -3.84
CA THR A 37 -23.34 5.10 -4.38
C THR A 37 -22.01 5.75 -4.74
N VAL A 38 -21.00 5.66 -3.87
CA VAL A 38 -19.64 6.16 -4.19
C VAL A 38 -18.99 5.38 -5.33
N GLU A 39 -19.16 4.06 -5.38
CA GLU A 39 -18.66 3.22 -6.49
C GLU A 39 -19.33 3.56 -7.82
N ARG A 40 -20.65 3.79 -7.82
CA ARG A 40 -21.38 4.28 -9.00
C ARG A 40 -20.82 5.61 -9.49
N TRP A 41 -20.59 6.57 -8.60
CA TRP A 41 -20.01 7.87 -8.99
C TRP A 41 -18.62 7.75 -9.58
N GLN A 42 -17.75 6.89 -9.04
CA GLN A 42 -16.42 6.65 -9.61
C GLN A 42 -16.47 6.01 -11.01
N ASN A 43 -17.47 5.17 -11.28
CA ASN A 43 -17.65 4.57 -12.61
C ASN A 43 -18.20 5.56 -13.64
N GLU A 44 -19.01 6.53 -13.20
CA GLU A 44 -19.63 7.55 -14.06
C GLU A 44 -18.72 8.77 -14.29
N ASP A 45 -17.78 9.04 -13.38
CA ASP A 45 -16.96 10.25 -13.35
C ASP A 45 -15.49 9.88 -13.09
N THR A 46 -14.71 9.88 -14.16
CA THR A 46 -13.29 9.49 -14.13
C THR A 46 -12.43 10.49 -13.35
N ASP A 47 -12.80 11.77 -13.33
CA ASP A 47 -12.06 12.80 -12.61
C ASP A 47 -12.27 12.63 -11.10
N PHE A 48 -13.49 12.31 -10.68
CA PHE A 48 -13.79 11.98 -9.29
C PHE A 48 -13.09 10.68 -8.86
N ALA A 49 -13.05 9.66 -9.70
CA ALA A 49 -12.30 8.43 -9.43
C ALA A 49 -10.79 8.72 -9.27
N ALA A 50 -10.21 9.54 -10.13
CA ALA A 50 -8.81 9.95 -10.04
C ALA A 50 -8.53 10.80 -8.79
N ALA A 51 -9.48 11.66 -8.38
CA ALA A 51 -9.39 12.42 -7.14
C ALA A 51 -9.41 11.49 -5.91
N ILE A 52 -10.33 10.52 -5.83
CA ILE A 52 -10.37 9.52 -4.75
C ILE A 52 -9.06 8.71 -4.69
N ALA A 53 -8.51 8.31 -5.83
CA ALA A 53 -7.26 7.55 -5.86
C ALA A 53 -6.09 8.36 -5.26
N ARG A 54 -5.95 9.63 -5.66
CA ARG A 54 -4.93 10.54 -5.12
C ARG A 54 -5.12 10.83 -3.63
N ALA A 55 -6.37 11.12 -3.23
CA ALA A 55 -6.74 11.38 -1.85
C ALA A 55 -6.40 10.20 -0.94
N ARG A 56 -6.73 8.99 -1.39
CA ARG A 56 -6.41 7.76 -0.66
C ARG A 56 -4.89 7.55 -0.54
N GLU A 57 -4.13 7.83 -1.60
CA GLU A 57 -2.68 7.72 -1.56
C GLU A 57 -2.05 8.73 -0.58
N ALA A 58 -2.56 9.97 -0.54
CA ALA A 58 -2.14 10.97 0.43
C ALA A 58 -2.45 10.53 1.88
N GLY A 59 -3.63 9.94 2.11
CA GLY A 59 -4.03 9.43 3.42
C GLY A 59 -3.20 8.26 3.93
N TYR A 60 -2.44 7.56 3.09
CA TYR A 60 -1.60 6.44 3.54
C TYR A 60 -0.48 6.88 4.48
N ASP A 61 0.12 8.05 4.26
CA ASP A 61 1.13 8.61 5.17
C ASP A 61 0.51 8.89 6.55
N ARG A 62 -0.66 9.51 6.56
CA ARG A 62 -1.38 9.80 7.81
C ARG A 62 -1.72 8.54 8.59
N ARG A 63 -2.13 7.48 7.91
CA ARG A 63 -2.39 6.17 8.53
C ARG A 63 -1.13 5.54 9.11
N ALA A 64 -0.01 5.62 8.40
CA ALA A 64 1.27 5.13 8.88
C ALA A 64 1.73 5.88 10.15
N GLU A 65 1.63 7.21 10.15
CA GLU A 65 1.93 8.06 11.31
C GLU A 65 1.02 7.73 12.49
N ASN A 66 -0.30 7.68 12.26
CA ASN A 66 -1.27 7.31 13.30
C ASN A 66 -1.00 5.92 13.90
N ALA A 67 -0.57 4.96 13.09
CA ALA A 67 -0.22 3.62 13.56
C ALA A 67 1.01 3.63 14.49
N VAL A 68 2.02 4.45 14.16
CA VAL A 68 3.21 4.63 15.01
C VAL A 68 2.83 5.31 16.33
N ASP A 69 2.00 6.35 16.28
CA ASP A 69 1.56 7.06 17.48
C ASP A 69 0.72 6.15 18.37
N ALA A 70 -0.23 5.40 17.79
CA ALA A 70 -1.06 4.44 18.51
C ALA A 70 -0.22 3.36 19.22
N ALA A 71 0.85 2.87 18.58
CA ALA A 71 1.76 1.92 19.21
C ALA A 71 2.51 2.52 20.40
N LYS A 72 2.98 3.77 20.28
CA LYS A 72 3.75 4.46 21.34
C LYS A 72 2.88 4.89 22.52
N SER A 73 1.62 5.25 22.28
CA SER A 73 0.71 5.74 23.32
C SER A 73 -0.15 4.63 23.96
N ALA A 74 -0.06 3.38 23.47
CA ALA A 74 -0.91 2.31 23.96
C ALA A 74 -0.60 1.94 25.42
N SER A 75 -1.61 2.02 26.29
CA SER A 75 -1.53 1.51 27.66
C SER A 75 -1.47 -0.01 27.73
N ASP A 76 -2.05 -0.68 26.72
CA ASP A 76 -1.96 -2.12 26.50
C ASP A 76 -1.02 -2.39 25.31
N PRO A 77 0.20 -2.90 25.56
CA PRO A 77 1.17 -3.17 24.49
C PRO A 77 0.67 -4.13 23.42
N GLN A 78 -0.23 -5.07 23.76
CA GLN A 78 -0.77 -6.02 22.77
C GLN A 78 -1.70 -5.32 21.79
N LYS A 79 -2.53 -4.39 22.27
CA LYS A 79 -3.40 -3.56 21.42
C LYS A 79 -2.59 -2.60 20.56
N GLY A 80 -1.55 -1.97 21.13
CA GLY A 80 -0.64 -1.10 20.38
C GLY A 80 0.05 -1.84 19.23
N ARG A 81 0.58 -3.03 19.53
CA ARG A 81 1.20 -3.90 18.51
C ARG A 81 0.19 -4.33 17.44
N LEU A 82 -1.01 -4.77 17.83
CA LEU A 82 -2.05 -5.18 16.87
C LEU A 82 -2.44 -4.05 15.92
N ALA A 83 -2.64 -2.83 16.45
CA ALA A 83 -2.99 -1.66 15.63
C ALA A 83 -1.89 -1.35 14.60
N PHE A 84 -0.63 -1.34 15.03
CA PHE A 84 0.51 -1.12 14.14
C PHE A 84 0.66 -2.21 13.09
N ASP A 85 0.60 -3.48 13.48
CA ASP A 85 0.78 -4.62 12.57
C ASP A 85 -0.36 -4.67 11.53
N ALA A 86 -1.60 -4.35 11.92
CA ALA A 86 -2.74 -4.29 11.01
C ALA A 86 -2.56 -3.20 9.93
N GLU A 87 -2.18 -1.98 10.33
CA GLU A 87 -1.92 -0.88 9.40
C GLU A 87 -0.70 -1.17 8.52
N ARG A 88 0.41 -1.65 9.09
CA ARG A 88 1.61 -2.05 8.34
C ARG A 88 1.26 -3.08 7.26
N TRP A 89 0.56 -4.16 7.63
CA TRP A 89 0.15 -5.18 6.69
C TRP A 89 -0.72 -4.59 5.58
N TYR A 90 -1.74 -3.81 5.92
CA TYR A 90 -2.66 -3.30 4.93
C TYR A 90 -2.02 -2.29 3.99
N LEU A 91 -1.21 -1.36 4.49
CA LEU A 91 -0.45 -0.40 3.68
C LEU A 91 0.56 -1.10 2.75
N SER A 92 1.19 -2.19 3.19
CA SER A 92 2.05 -3.02 2.34
C SER A 92 1.33 -3.58 1.11
N LYS A 93 0.01 -3.80 1.20
CA LYS A 93 -0.81 -4.30 0.09
C LYS A 93 -1.37 -3.18 -0.78
N LEU A 94 -1.74 -2.06 -0.17
CA LEU A 94 -2.31 -0.92 -0.89
C LEU A 94 -1.28 -0.09 -1.64
N ALA A 95 -0.06 0.04 -1.11
CA ALA A 95 1.03 0.81 -1.72
C ALA A 95 2.37 0.06 -1.58
N PRO A 96 2.51 -1.11 -2.24
CA PRO A 96 3.68 -1.99 -2.08
C PRO A 96 5.01 -1.33 -2.46
N ARG A 97 5.00 -0.37 -3.38
CA ARG A 97 6.22 0.38 -3.75
C ARG A 97 6.76 1.22 -2.59
N ARG A 98 5.88 1.69 -1.69
CA ARG A 98 6.23 2.58 -0.57
C ARG A 98 6.38 1.80 0.74
N TYR A 99 5.45 0.89 1.02
CA TYR A 99 5.31 0.20 2.31
C TYR A 99 5.50 -1.32 2.23
N GLY A 100 5.80 -1.85 1.06
CA GLY A 100 6.13 -3.27 0.91
C GLY A 100 7.48 -3.60 1.54
N ASP A 101 7.59 -4.80 2.10
CA ASP A 101 8.87 -5.32 2.57
C ASP A 101 9.82 -5.45 1.37
N LYS A 102 11.02 -4.88 1.48
CA LYS A 102 12.06 -5.02 0.47
C LYS A 102 12.81 -6.33 0.71
N LEU A 103 12.82 -7.18 -0.30
CA LEU A 103 13.64 -8.40 -0.28
C LEU A 103 15.09 -8.02 -0.59
N ASP A 104 15.99 -8.36 0.33
CA ASP A 104 17.42 -8.33 0.02
C ASP A 104 17.78 -9.59 -0.77
N LEU A 105 18.30 -9.40 -1.98
CA LEU A 105 18.69 -10.48 -2.88
C LEU A 105 20.20 -10.70 -2.76
N THR A 106 20.63 -11.28 -1.64
CA THR A 106 22.04 -11.61 -1.38
C THR A 106 22.22 -13.10 -1.13
N SER A 107 23.42 -13.63 -1.45
CA SER A 107 23.85 -14.98 -1.11
C SER A 107 25.23 -14.89 -0.47
N GLY A 108 25.32 -15.12 0.84
CA GLY A 108 26.59 -14.99 1.58
C GLY A 108 27.11 -13.56 1.64
N ASN A 109 26.21 -12.57 1.84
CA ASN A 109 26.48 -11.13 1.81
C ASN A 109 26.95 -10.56 0.46
N GLU A 110 27.00 -11.36 -0.60
CA GLU A 110 27.23 -10.86 -1.95
C GLU A 110 25.89 -10.66 -2.67
N PRO A 111 25.70 -9.54 -3.41
CA PRO A 111 24.52 -9.36 -4.24
C PRO A 111 24.36 -10.54 -5.20
N LEU A 112 23.14 -11.08 -5.29
CA LEU A 112 22.75 -11.95 -6.40
C LEU A 112 22.78 -11.12 -7.67
N ARG A 113 23.98 -10.91 -8.23
CA ARG A 113 24.13 -10.32 -9.56
C ARG A 113 23.39 -11.24 -10.53
N GLN A 114 22.49 -10.68 -11.32
CA GLN A 114 22.15 -11.29 -12.60
C GLN A 114 23.45 -11.29 -13.39
N LEU A 115 24.12 -12.44 -13.40
CA LEU A 115 25.24 -12.68 -14.29
C LEU A 115 24.69 -12.52 -15.70
N SER A 116 25.42 -11.84 -16.57
CA SER A 116 25.08 -11.86 -17.98
C SER A 116 25.13 -13.31 -18.48
N ASP A 117 24.40 -13.62 -19.54
CA ASP A 117 24.45 -14.95 -20.16
C ASP A 117 25.91 -15.33 -20.50
N GLU A 118 26.72 -14.35 -20.92
CA GLU A 118 28.15 -14.53 -21.19
C GLU A 118 28.94 -14.92 -19.91
N ASP A 119 28.63 -14.33 -18.76
CA ASP A 119 29.27 -14.67 -17.49
C ASP A 119 28.82 -16.04 -16.96
N LEU A 120 27.57 -16.44 -17.22
CA LEU A 120 27.05 -17.77 -16.91
C LEU A 120 27.76 -18.83 -17.76
N ASP A 121 27.87 -18.60 -19.06
CA ASP A 121 28.56 -19.50 -19.98
C ASP A 121 30.03 -19.70 -19.60
N LYS A 122 30.73 -18.61 -19.23
CA LYS A 122 32.11 -18.68 -18.71
C LYS A 122 32.20 -19.54 -17.45
N ARG A 123 31.28 -19.40 -16.50
CA ARG A 123 31.28 -20.20 -15.26
C ARG A 123 30.95 -21.68 -15.52
N ILE A 124 30.01 -21.96 -16.42
CA ILE A 124 29.65 -23.33 -16.81
C ILE A 124 30.85 -24.00 -17.49
N ALA A 125 31.50 -23.32 -18.44
CA ALA A 125 32.69 -23.82 -19.12
C ALA A 125 33.84 -24.10 -18.13
N ALA A 126 34.12 -23.18 -17.21
CA ALA A 126 35.17 -23.35 -16.20
C ALA A 126 34.90 -24.53 -15.27
N LYS A 127 33.64 -24.76 -14.86
CA LYS A 127 33.26 -25.93 -14.05
C LYS A 127 33.34 -27.23 -14.84
N ALA A 128 32.91 -27.24 -16.11
CA ALA A 128 33.02 -28.41 -16.97
C ALA A 128 34.49 -28.83 -17.18
N GLN A 129 35.38 -27.85 -17.39
CA GLN A 129 36.83 -28.09 -17.46
C GLN A 129 37.39 -28.68 -16.15
N ALA A 130 36.97 -28.15 -15.00
CA ALA A 130 37.41 -28.66 -13.70
C ALA A 130 36.91 -30.08 -13.39
N ILE A 131 35.75 -30.47 -13.92
CA ILE A 131 35.23 -31.85 -13.82
C ILE A 131 36.02 -32.79 -14.71
N ASN A 132 36.33 -32.39 -15.94
CA ASN A 132 37.06 -33.22 -16.90
C ASN A 132 38.58 -33.32 -16.63
N ALA A 133 39.11 -32.46 -15.75
CA ALA A 133 40.50 -32.48 -15.32
C ALA A 133 40.75 -33.36 -14.07
N ARG A 134 39.73 -34.07 -13.59
CA ARG A 134 39.82 -35.11 -12.56
C ARG A 134 39.71 -36.50 -13.18
#